data_AF-A0A258TDU6-F1
#
_entry.id   AF-A0A258TDU6-F1
#
_cell.length_a   1.000
_cell.length_b   1.000
_cell.length_c   1.000
_cell.angle_alpha   90.00
_cell.angle_beta   90.00
_cell.angle_gamma   90.00
#
_symmetry.space_group_name_H-M   'P 1'
#
loop_
_entity.id
_entity.type
_entity.pdbx_description
1 polymer ?
#
loop_
_entity_poly.entity_id
_entity_poly.type
_entity_poly.pdbx_seq_one_letter_code
_entity_poly.pdbx_strand_id
1 'polypeptide(L)' 'MILSRISSKAQTTIPRAVRAALGLQQGDAVRYEIDGDRVIMTRAEGPDPFLANFSTFTEWADEADCKAYDGF' A
#
# COMPACT_ATOMS: atom_id res chain seq x y z
N MET A 1 1.89 -24.18 -7.32
CA MET A 1 2.97 -23.41 -6.67
C MET A 1 3.95 -22.94 -7.75
N ILE A 2 4.30 -21.65 -7.78
CA ILE A 2 5.27 -21.11 -8.76
C ILE A 2 6.51 -20.68 -7.99
N LEU A 3 7.69 -21.10 -8.44
CA LEU A 3 8.97 -20.78 -7.83
C LEU A 3 9.71 -19.74 -8.66
N SER A 4 10.45 -18.85 -8.01
CA SER A 4 11.33 -17.89 -8.67
C SER A 4 12.59 -17.74 -7.84
N ARG A 5 13.73 -17.52 -8.51
CA ARG A 5 15.02 -17.30 -7.86
C ARG A 5 15.23 -15.82 -7.62
N ILE A 6 15.91 -15.51 -6.54
CA ILE A 6 16.41 -14.16 -6.26
C ILE A 6 17.77 -14.02 -6.96
N SER A 7 17.96 -12.91 -7.67
CA SER A 7 19.24 -12.56 -8.30
C SER A 7 20.23 -12.02 -7.26
N SER A 8 21.49 -11.85 -7.65
CA SER A 8 22.51 -11.25 -6.79
C SER A 8 22.15 -9.85 -6.28
N LYS A 9 21.24 -9.14 -6.96
CA LYS A 9 20.76 -7.80 -6.58
C LYS A 9 19.49 -7.83 -5.72
N ALA A 10 19.17 -8.97 -5.10
CA ALA A 10 17.95 -9.16 -4.33
C ALA A 10 16.65 -8.93 -5.13
N GLN A 11 16.70 -9.10 -6.46
CA GLN A 11 15.52 -8.96 -7.33
C GLN A 11 14.99 -10.33 -7.73
N THR A 12 13.66 -10.47 -7.83
CA THR A 12 13.05 -11.62 -8.48
C THR A 12 12.12 -11.15 -9.60
N THR A 13 12.03 -11.95 -10.66
CA THR A 13 11.09 -11.67 -11.75
C THR A 13 9.72 -12.17 -11.34
N ILE A 14 8.71 -11.29 -11.34
CA ILE A 14 7.32 -11.72 -11.12
C ILE A 14 6.89 -12.58 -12.32
N PRO A 15 6.57 -13.88 -12.12
CA PRO A 15 6.20 -14.79 -13.20
C PRO A 15 4.96 -14.31 -13.94
N ARG A 16 4.86 -14.65 -15.23
CA ARG A 16 3.74 -14.22 -16.09
C ARG A 16 2.37 -14.53 -15.48
N ALA A 17 2.19 -15.72 -14.90
CA ALA A 17 0.92 -16.12 -14.29
C ALA A 17 0.55 -15.24 -13.08
N VAL A 18 1.54 -14.84 -12.26
CA VAL A 18 1.32 -13.94 -11.11
C VAL A 18 1.00 -12.53 -11.61
N ARG A 19 1.71 -12.01 -12.61
CA ARG A 19 1.40 -10.71 -13.22
C ARG A 19 -0.02 -10.66 -13.78
N ALA A 20 -0.43 -11.71 -14.49
CA ALA A 20 -1.77 -11.80 -15.06
C ALA A 20 -2.85 -11.84 -13.96
N ALA A 21 -2.61 -12.60 -12.88
CA ALA A 21 -3.55 -12.68 -11.76
C ALA A 21 -3.70 -11.35 -11.01
N LEU A 22 -2.62 -10.57 -10.88
CA LEU A 22 -2.62 -9.26 -10.22
C LEU A 22 -2.90 -8.09 -11.19
N GLY A 23 -3.08 -8.36 -12.48
CA GLY A 23 -3.28 -7.31 -13.49
C GLY A 23 -2.10 -6.34 -13.65
N LEU A 24 -0.87 -6.77 -13.36
CA LEU A 24 0.32 -5.91 -13.35
C LEU A 24 0.84 -5.63 -14.77
N GLN A 25 1.16 -4.36 -14.99
CA GLN A 25 1.81 -3.83 -16.19
C GLN A 25 3.19 -3.21 -15.85
N GLN A 26 3.96 -2.89 -16.89
CA GLN A 26 5.22 -2.16 -16.70
C GLN A 26 4.93 -0.79 -16.09
N GLY A 27 5.64 -0.46 -15.01
CA GLY A 27 5.49 0.81 -14.30
C GLY A 27 4.49 0.78 -13.14
N ASP A 28 3.69 -0.29 -13.00
CA ASP A 28 2.86 -0.47 -11.81
C ASP A 28 3.73 -0.66 -10.55
N ALA A 29 3.28 -0.06 -9.45
CA ALA A 29 3.83 -0.33 -8.14
C ALA A 29 3.17 -1.58 -7.52
N VAL A 30 3.88 -2.25 -6.62
CA VAL A 30 3.39 -3.37 -5.82
C VAL A 30 3.50 -3.04 -4.34
N ARG A 31 2.51 -3.45 -3.56
CA ARG A 31 2.53 -3.36 -2.10
C ARG A 31 2.93 -4.71 -1.53
N TYR A 32 3.79 -4.68 -0.53
CA TYR A 32 4.15 -5.85 0.26
C TYR A 32 3.63 -5.68 1.68
N GLU A 33 2.97 -6.70 2.18
CA GLU A 33 2.58 -6.83 3.58
C GLU A 33 3.27 -8.07 4.15
N ILE A 34 3.89 -7.93 5.32
CA ILE A 34 4.61 -9.00 6.00
C ILE A 34 3.70 -9.53 7.10
N ASP A 35 3.39 -10.82 7.04
CA ASP A 35 2.58 -11.53 8.02
C ASP A 35 3.36 -12.74 8.53
N GLY A 36 4.14 -12.51 9.58
CA GLY A 36 5.05 -13.52 10.13
C GLY A 36 6.13 -13.94 9.12
N ASP A 37 6.07 -15.19 8.66
CA ASP A 37 7.01 -15.79 7.72
C ASP A 37 6.54 -15.74 6.25
N ARG A 38 5.36 -15.19 5.98
CA ARG A 38 4.81 -15.02 4.64
C ARG A 38 4.72 -13.55 4.24
N VAL A 39 4.82 -13.32 2.94
CA VAL A 39 4.63 -12.00 2.33
C VAL A 39 3.41 -12.06 1.43
N ILE A 40 2.50 -11.11 1.62
CA ILE A 40 1.37 -10.86 0.75
C ILE A 40 1.78 -9.75 -0.22
N MET A 41 1.69 -10.03 -1.53
CA MET A 41 1.99 -9.06 -2.57
C MET A 41 0.71 -8.70 -3.32
N THR A 42 0.39 -7.42 -3.38
CA THR A 42 -0.77 -6.88 -4.11
C THR A 42 -0.33 -5.81 -5.10
N ARG A 43 -1.16 -5.54 -6.10
CA ARG A 43 -0.99 -4.35 -6.93
C ARG A 43 -1.19 -3.12 -6.03
N ALA A 44 -0.25 -2.20 -6.05
CA ALA A 44 -0.43 -0.94 -5.34
C ALA A 44 -1.43 -0.11 -6.13
N GLU A 45 -2.60 0.09 -5.55
CA GLU A 45 -3.49 1.18 -5.97
C GLU A 45 -2.88 2.49 -5.46
N GLY A 46 -3.10 3.58 -6.20
CA GLY A 46 -2.78 4.92 -5.71
C GLY A 46 -3.47 5.17 -4.36
N PRO A 47 -3.08 6.23 -3.63
CA PRO A 47 -3.80 6.59 -2.41
C PRO A 47 -5.29 6.65 -2.74
N ASP A 48 -6.10 5.90 -1.97
CA ASP A 48 -7.55 5.86 -2.15
C ASP A 48 -8.03 7.32 -2.20
N PRO A 49 -8.62 7.77 -3.32
CA PRO A 49 -9.05 9.16 -3.46
C PRO A 49 -9.99 9.60 -2.35
N PHE A 50 -10.71 8.63 -1.74
CA PHE A 50 -11.61 8.84 -0.62
C PHE A 50 -10.90 8.92 0.73
N LEU A 51 -9.73 8.28 0.91
CA LEU A 51 -8.92 8.41 2.13
C LEU A 51 -7.90 9.55 2.05
N ALA A 52 -7.46 9.91 0.85
CA ALA A 52 -6.53 11.00 0.61
C ALA A 52 -7.11 12.38 0.97
N ASN A 53 -8.43 12.47 1.16
CA ASN A 53 -9.14 13.73 1.43
C ASN A 53 -9.35 14.01 2.93
N PHE A 54 -9.01 13.09 3.84
CA PHE A 54 -9.35 13.30 5.26
C PHE A 54 -8.61 14.49 5.87
N SER A 55 -7.42 14.81 5.35
CA SER A 55 -6.66 16.01 5.71
C SER A 55 -7.29 17.32 5.22
N THR A 56 -8.32 17.27 4.38
CA THR A 56 -9.05 18.44 3.87
C THR A 56 -10.25 18.84 4.74
N PHE A 57 -10.68 18.01 5.69
CA PHE A 57 -11.75 18.36 6.63
C PHE A 57 -11.20 19.27 7.73
N THR A 58 -11.00 20.55 7.41
CA THR A 58 -10.54 21.55 8.37
C THR A 58 -11.63 22.02 9.33
N GLU A 59 -12.88 21.61 9.12
CA GLU A 59 -14.06 21.99 9.92
C GLU A 59 -13.98 21.51 11.39
N TRP A 60 -13.08 20.57 11.69
CA TRP A 60 -12.89 19.95 13.02
C TRP A 60 -11.52 20.26 13.63
N ALA A 61 -10.80 21.21 13.04
CA ALA A 61 -9.48 21.66 13.47
C ALA A 61 -9.52 23.08 14.05
N ASP A 62 -10.68 23.50 14.58
CA ASP A 62 -10.85 24.84 15.13
C ASP A 62 -10.31 24.94 16.57
N GLU A 63 -10.22 26.17 17.08
CA GLU A 63 -9.68 26.44 18.41
C GLU A 63 -10.56 25.88 19.54
N ALA A 64 -11.86 25.71 19.32
CA ALA A 64 -12.79 25.10 20.25
C ALA A 64 -12.64 23.58 20.28
N ASP A 65 -12.42 22.93 19.12
CA ASP A 65 -12.12 21.51 19.01
C ASP A 65 -10.80 21.17 19.70
N CYS A 66 -9.74 21.94 19.44
CA CYS A 66 -8.47 21.77 20.15
C CYS A 66 -8.68 21.87 21.68
N LYS A 67 -9.35 22.92 22.17
CA LYS A 67 -9.61 23.08 23.61
C LYS A 67 -10.45 21.95 24.23
N ALA A 68 -11.33 21.32 23.45
CA ALA A 68 -12.17 20.23 23.93
C ALA A 68 -11.39 18.90 24.10
N TYR A 69 -10.35 18.67 23.30
CA TYR A 69 -9.64 17.38 23.24
C TYR A 69 -8.17 17.41 23.70
N ASP A 70 -7.55 18.58 23.93
CA ASP A 70 -6.13 18.76 24.33
C ASP A 70 -5.78 18.26 25.77
N GLY A 71 -6.67 17.50 26.40
CA GLY A 71 -6.55 17.07 27.80
C GLY A 71 -6.88 15.61 28.08
N PHE A 72 -7.03 14.78 27.04
CA PHE A 72 -7.12 13.33 27.16
C PHE A 72 -5.77 12.65 26.89
#